data_AF-A0A949I2Z4-F1
#
_entry.id   AF-A0A949I2Z4-F1
#
_cell.length_a   1.000
_cell.length_b   1.000
_cell.length_c   1.000
_cell.angle_alpha   90.00
_cell.angle_beta   90.00
_cell.angle_gamma   90.00
#
_symmetry.space_group_name_H-M   'P 1'
#
loop_
_entity.id
_entity.type
_entity.pdbx_description
1 polymer ?
#
loop_
_entity_poly.entity_id
_entity_poly.type
_entity_poly.pdbx_seq_one_letter_code
_entity_poly.pdbx_strand_id
1 'polypeptide(L)'
;HKSLALYELLEKKLIPVLAEMEAEGVLVDKADLSTMSADFETRMGVFEEEIHKLAGRNFNVGSPKQLGEVLFEDLKLPGGKKNKTGAWGTDSSVLEGLAEQGAEIAARVMDWRQLSKLKSTYADALVGQIDARTGRVHTNFQMAATTTGRISSTDPNLQNIPIRTEEGRRIRQAFIAAPGHSLISADYSQIELRLLAHVADIPALKESFEKGEDIHARTASEVFSVPMAEMDGATRRRAKAINFGIIYGISAFGLARQLGISAGEARTYIAAYFERYPQIRNYMDTTKEQARTDGFVLTPFGRRCWVPRIKDKIPALRAYAERQAINAPLQGGAADIIKRAMIKLPKALKDAGLSTKLLLQVHDELLFEAPDAEAKDAAKLVREVMQGAAVLSVPLVAEAGVGKNWGEAH
;
A
#
# COMPACT_ATOMS: atom_id res chain seq x y z
N HIS A 1 12.98 -24.52 -16.51
CA HIS A 1 11.57 -24.82 -16.84
C HIS A 1 10.55 -23.89 -16.17
N LYS A 2 10.50 -23.76 -14.82
CA LYS A 2 9.50 -22.91 -14.13
C LYS A 2 9.55 -21.42 -14.50
N SER A 3 10.74 -20.80 -14.57
CA SER A 3 10.88 -19.37 -14.94
C SER A 3 10.46 -19.07 -16.39
N LEU A 4 10.74 -19.99 -17.33
CA LEU A 4 10.28 -19.86 -18.71
C LEU A 4 8.75 -19.97 -18.80
N ALA A 5 8.15 -20.93 -18.09
CA ALA A 5 6.70 -21.05 -18.03
C ALA A 5 6.04 -19.79 -17.44
N LEU A 6 6.63 -19.21 -16.39
CA LEU A 6 6.15 -17.95 -15.82
C LEU A 6 6.24 -16.81 -16.83
N TYR A 7 7.36 -16.68 -17.55
CA TYR A 7 7.49 -15.65 -18.59
C TYR A 7 6.44 -15.81 -19.71
N GLU A 8 6.31 -17.02 -20.29
CA GLU A 8 5.42 -17.28 -21.42
C GLU A 8 3.93 -17.24 -21.06
N LEU A 9 3.57 -17.67 -19.84
CA LEU A 9 2.17 -17.80 -19.42
C LEU A 9 1.66 -16.60 -18.61
N LEU A 10 2.55 -15.80 -18.04
CA LEU A 10 2.20 -14.65 -17.20
C LEU A 10 2.69 -13.35 -17.83
N GLU A 11 4.00 -13.08 -17.83
CA GLU A 11 4.52 -11.76 -18.20
C GLU A 11 4.22 -11.42 -19.66
N LYS A 12 4.54 -12.31 -20.60
CA LYS A 12 4.30 -12.07 -22.03
C LYS A 12 2.82 -11.87 -22.36
N LYS A 13 1.93 -12.60 -21.67
CA LYS A 13 0.49 -12.50 -21.87
C LYS A 13 -0.13 -11.25 -21.24
N LEU A 14 0.56 -10.65 -20.27
CA LEU A 14 0.11 -9.43 -19.61
C LEU A 14 0.38 -8.17 -20.45
N ILE A 15 1.38 -8.20 -21.33
CA ILE A 15 1.75 -7.08 -22.22
C ILE A 15 0.53 -6.48 -22.95
N PRO A 16 -0.27 -7.25 -23.72
CA PRO A 16 -1.43 -6.67 -24.41
C PRO A 16 -2.49 -6.11 -23.45
N VAL A 17 -2.66 -6.73 -22.27
CA VAL A 17 -3.62 -6.25 -21.26
C VAL A 17 -3.20 -4.87 -20.75
N LEU A 18 -1.92 -4.68 -20.41
CA LEU A 18 -1.42 -3.39 -19.95
C LEU A 18 -1.46 -2.35 -21.06
N ALA A 19 -1.09 -2.71 -22.30
CA ALA A 19 -1.17 -1.79 -23.42
C ALA A 19 -2.61 -1.28 -23.67
N GLU A 20 -3.62 -2.15 -23.52
CA GLU A 20 -5.03 -1.75 -23.59
C GLU A 20 -5.42 -0.83 -22.43
N MET A 21 -4.99 -1.14 -21.20
CA MET A 21 -5.25 -0.29 -20.02
C MET A 21 -4.63 1.12 -20.17
N GLU A 22 -3.38 1.19 -20.62
CA GLU A 22 -2.68 2.46 -20.87
C GLU A 22 -3.38 3.26 -21.97
N ALA A 23 -3.81 2.60 -23.05
CA ALA A 23 -4.52 3.24 -24.15
C ALA A 23 -5.91 3.75 -23.75
N GLU A 24 -6.63 3.03 -22.90
CA GLU A 24 -7.94 3.44 -22.38
C GLU A 24 -7.80 4.64 -21.43
N GLY A 25 -6.83 4.59 -20.51
CA GLY A 25 -6.66 5.61 -19.47
C GLY A 25 -7.85 5.70 -18.51
N VAL A 26 -7.79 6.63 -17.57
CA VAL A 26 -8.87 6.87 -16.59
C VAL A 26 -9.40 8.30 -16.69
N LEU A 27 -10.72 8.46 -16.61
CA LEU A 27 -11.35 9.77 -16.62
C LEU A 27 -11.21 10.45 -15.26
N VAL A 28 -10.89 11.74 -15.29
CA VAL A 28 -10.67 12.54 -14.08
C VAL A 28 -11.43 13.85 -14.20
N ASP A 29 -12.15 14.23 -13.14
CA ASP A 29 -12.87 15.49 -13.06
C ASP A 29 -11.90 16.66 -12.84
N LYS A 30 -11.59 17.35 -13.94
CA LYS A 30 -10.72 18.52 -13.95
C LYS A 30 -11.27 19.66 -13.08
N ALA A 31 -12.59 19.87 -13.07
CA ALA A 31 -13.19 20.98 -12.36
C ALA A 31 -13.10 20.74 -10.85
N ASP A 32 -13.45 19.52 -10.40
CA ASP A 32 -13.36 19.15 -9.00
C ASP A 32 -11.90 19.18 -8.49
N LEU A 33 -10.92 18.67 -9.26
CA LEU A 33 -9.51 18.80 -8.89
C LEU A 33 -9.04 20.26 -8.79
N SER A 34 -9.49 21.13 -9.69
CA SER A 34 -9.13 22.55 -9.65
C SER A 34 -9.73 23.25 -8.42
N THR A 35 -10.99 22.92 -8.09
CA THR A 35 -11.64 23.42 -6.87
C THR A 35 -10.95 22.90 -5.61
N MET A 36 -10.57 21.62 -5.57
CA MET A 36 -9.78 21.05 -4.47
C MET A 36 -8.43 21.74 -4.31
N SER A 37 -7.73 22.00 -5.41
CA SER A 37 -6.45 22.71 -5.39
C SER A 37 -6.56 24.10 -4.73
N ALA A 38 -7.60 24.87 -5.08
CA ALA A 38 -7.87 26.18 -4.50
C ALA A 38 -8.25 26.11 -3.00
N ASP A 39 -9.04 25.11 -2.60
CA ASP A 39 -9.37 24.86 -1.19
C ASP A 39 -8.12 24.53 -0.37
N PHE A 40 -7.27 23.63 -0.88
CA PHE A 40 -6.01 23.26 -0.23
C PHE A 40 -5.07 24.44 -0.10
N GLU A 41 -4.93 25.27 -1.13
CA GLU A 41 -4.11 26.49 -1.06
C GLU A 41 -4.57 27.43 0.05
N THR A 42 -5.89 27.63 0.16
CA THR A 42 -6.48 28.50 1.18
C THR A 42 -6.21 27.97 2.59
N ARG A 43 -6.44 26.67 2.82
CA ARG A 43 -6.17 26.01 4.11
C ARG A 43 -4.69 25.97 4.45
N MET A 44 -3.82 25.78 3.45
CA MET A 44 -2.38 25.87 3.61
C MET A 44 -1.96 27.26 4.07
N GLY A 45 -2.52 28.33 3.51
CA GLY A 45 -2.26 29.71 3.96
C GLY A 45 -2.57 29.93 5.44
N VAL A 46 -3.70 29.39 5.93
CA VAL A 46 -4.05 29.44 7.35
C VAL A 46 -3.00 28.74 8.21
N PHE A 47 -2.56 27.54 7.82
CA PHE A 47 -1.51 26.84 8.55
C PHE A 47 -0.16 27.56 8.48
N GLU A 48 0.18 28.20 7.36
CA GLU A 48 1.41 29.00 7.25
C GLU A 48 1.42 30.16 8.24
N GLU A 49 0.31 30.90 8.35
CA GLU A 49 0.18 32.00 9.30
C GLU A 49 0.32 31.52 10.76
N GLU A 50 -0.31 30.41 11.11
CA GLU A 50 -0.16 29.78 12.42
C GLU A 50 1.29 29.35 12.70
N ILE A 51 1.93 28.71 11.72
CA ILE A 51 3.32 28.27 11.82
C ILE A 51 4.27 29.45 11.98
N HIS A 52 4.09 30.53 11.20
CA HIS A 52 4.90 31.74 11.31
C HIS A 52 4.72 32.43 12.66
N LYS A 53 3.49 32.47 13.19
CA LYS A 53 3.20 32.98 14.53
C LYS A 53 3.89 32.17 15.62
N LEU A 54 3.82 30.84 15.53
CA LEU A 54 4.49 29.93 16.48
C LEU A 54 6.03 30.01 16.38
N ALA A 55 6.56 30.23 15.19
CA ALA A 55 7.99 30.40 14.95
C ALA A 55 8.52 31.78 15.36
N GLY A 56 7.65 32.79 15.49
CA GLY A 56 8.03 34.17 15.74
C GLY A 56 8.68 34.88 14.54
N ARG A 57 8.68 34.25 13.36
CA ARG A 57 9.19 34.82 12.10
C ARG A 57 8.61 34.13 10.88
N ASN A 58 8.65 34.82 9.75
CA ASN A 58 8.26 34.27 8.46
C ASN A 58 9.42 33.46 7.85
N PHE A 59 9.08 32.33 7.23
CA PHE A 59 10.03 31.48 6.51
C PHE A 59 9.26 30.57 5.53
N ASN A 60 9.99 29.93 4.63
CA ASN A 60 9.40 28.95 3.72
C ASN A 60 9.20 27.60 4.45
N VAL A 61 7.95 27.29 4.82
CA VAL A 61 7.56 26.04 5.50
C VAL A 61 7.88 24.80 4.66
N GLY A 62 7.83 24.92 3.33
CA GLY A 62 8.19 23.87 2.38
C GLY A 62 9.68 23.58 2.30
N SER A 63 10.56 24.43 2.85
CA SER A 63 12.01 24.23 2.85
C SER A 63 12.46 23.43 4.07
N PRO A 64 12.91 22.16 3.92
CA PRO A 64 13.37 21.35 5.05
C PRO A 64 14.53 21.99 5.81
N LYS A 65 15.36 22.77 5.11
CA LYS A 65 16.49 23.50 5.70
C LYS A 65 15.99 24.61 6.64
N GLN A 66 15.15 25.51 6.14
CA GLN A 66 14.64 26.64 6.95
C GLN A 66 13.78 26.15 8.11
N LEU A 67 12.92 25.16 7.86
CA LEU A 67 12.13 24.53 8.92
C LEU A 67 13.03 23.91 10.00
N GLY A 68 14.10 23.22 9.60
CA GLY A 68 15.05 22.63 10.54
C GLY A 68 15.75 23.66 11.42
N GLU A 69 16.18 24.78 10.82
CA GLU A 69 16.76 25.91 11.56
C GLU A 69 15.76 26.49 12.57
N VAL A 70 14.50 26.72 12.18
CA VAL A 70 13.45 27.22 13.08
C VAL A 70 13.22 26.26 14.25
N LEU A 71 13.03 24.97 13.98
CA LEU A 71 12.68 24.00 15.02
C LEU A 71 13.82 23.78 16.02
N PHE A 72 15.06 23.67 15.54
CA PHE A 72 16.17 23.19 16.36
C PHE A 72 17.18 24.27 16.78
N GLU A 73 17.25 25.38 16.05
CA GLU A 73 18.17 26.49 16.38
C GLU A 73 17.39 27.63 17.07
N ASP A 74 16.28 28.07 16.48
CA ASP A 74 15.50 29.19 17.02
C ASP A 74 14.66 28.76 18.23
N LEU A 75 13.81 27.74 18.06
CA LEU A 75 12.92 27.21 19.10
C LEU A 75 13.61 26.22 20.05
N LYS A 76 14.83 25.78 19.70
CA LYS A 76 15.66 24.87 20.50
C LYS A 76 14.94 23.59 20.94
N LEU A 77 14.06 23.06 20.09
CA LEU A 77 13.34 21.83 20.39
C LEU A 77 14.32 20.65 20.47
N PRO A 78 14.11 19.69 21.40
CA PRO A 78 14.98 18.54 21.54
C PRO A 78 14.80 17.52 20.39
N GLY A 79 15.78 16.65 20.18
CA GLY A 79 15.65 15.50 19.26
C GLY A 79 16.06 15.74 17.80
N GLY A 80 16.54 16.94 17.46
CA GLY A 80 17.11 17.22 16.14
C GLY A 80 18.34 16.36 15.83
N LYS A 81 18.38 15.77 14.62
CA LYS A 81 19.56 15.07 14.10
C LYS A 81 19.97 15.64 12.76
N LYS A 82 21.24 15.98 12.59
CA LYS A 82 21.78 16.41 11.30
C LYS A 82 22.05 15.22 10.40
N ASN A 83 21.70 15.35 9.12
CA ASN A 83 22.01 14.37 8.09
C ASN A 83 23.48 14.50 7.62
N LYS A 84 23.90 13.67 6.67
CA LYS A 84 25.28 13.70 6.12
C LYS A 84 25.65 15.03 5.47
N THR A 85 24.68 15.85 5.07
CA THR A 85 24.90 17.17 4.45
C THR A 85 24.87 18.30 5.48
N GLY A 86 24.78 17.99 6.78
CA GLY A 86 24.74 18.97 7.86
C GLY A 86 23.39 19.66 8.08
N ALA A 87 22.35 19.31 7.31
CA ALA A 87 21.01 19.84 7.47
C ALA A 87 20.24 19.06 8.55
N TRP A 88 19.37 19.74 9.29
CA TRP A 88 18.51 19.10 10.27
C TRP A 88 17.46 18.20 9.59
N GLY A 89 17.31 16.98 10.11
CA GLY A 89 16.26 16.06 9.68
C GLY A 89 14.90 16.52 10.20
N THR A 90 13.94 16.68 9.30
CA THR A 90 12.57 17.08 9.61
C THR A 90 11.55 16.06 9.09
N ASP A 91 11.93 14.78 8.97
CA ASP A 91 11.04 13.72 8.48
C ASP A 91 9.81 13.56 9.38
N SER A 92 8.73 12.96 8.86
CA SER A 92 7.47 12.75 9.63
C SER A 92 7.73 12.18 11.02
N SER A 93 8.63 11.20 11.11
CA SER A 93 8.93 10.52 12.37
C SER A 93 9.65 11.39 13.42
N VAL A 94 10.25 12.51 13.00
CA VAL A 94 10.83 13.52 13.89
C VAL A 94 9.74 14.51 14.32
N LEU A 95 8.91 14.95 13.38
CA LEU A 95 7.80 15.87 13.65
C LEU A 95 6.73 15.24 14.55
N GLU A 96 6.39 13.97 14.35
CA GLU A 96 5.50 13.19 15.21
C GLU A 96 6.03 13.17 16.65
N GLY A 97 7.31 12.83 16.83
CA GLY A 97 7.94 12.81 18.15
C GLY A 97 7.99 14.19 18.83
N LEU A 98 8.11 15.27 18.05
CA LEU A 98 8.03 16.64 18.57
C LEU A 98 6.60 17.01 18.96
N ALA A 99 5.61 16.64 18.15
CA ALA A 99 4.19 16.87 18.44
C ALA A 99 3.74 16.12 19.71
N GLU A 100 4.19 14.88 19.89
CA GLU A 100 3.95 14.09 21.12
C GLU A 100 4.55 14.74 22.38
N GLN A 101 5.64 15.51 22.22
CA GLN A 101 6.25 16.30 23.30
C GLN A 101 5.55 17.64 23.53
N GLY A 102 4.46 17.92 22.82
CA GLY A 102 3.66 19.14 22.96
C GLY A 102 4.10 20.30 22.06
N ALA A 103 5.00 20.08 21.10
CA ALA A 103 5.39 21.12 20.15
C ALA A 103 4.29 21.33 19.09
N GLU A 104 3.38 22.27 19.33
CA GLU A 104 2.25 22.56 18.43
C GLU A 104 2.69 22.90 17.00
N ILE A 105 3.81 23.60 16.84
CA ILE A 105 4.38 23.93 15.53
C ILE A 105 4.66 22.67 14.69
N ALA A 106 5.07 21.56 15.31
CA ALA A 106 5.34 20.33 14.59
C ALA A 106 4.06 19.69 14.04
N ALA A 107 2.96 19.75 14.80
CA ALA A 107 1.64 19.28 14.33
C ALA A 107 1.15 20.10 13.13
N ARG A 108 1.17 21.43 13.22
CA ARG A 108 0.75 22.31 12.12
C ARG A 108 1.59 22.14 10.86
N VAL A 109 2.90 21.92 11.01
CA VAL A 109 3.78 21.63 9.87
C VAL A 109 3.42 20.28 9.21
N MET A 110 3.02 19.27 9.98
CA MET A 110 2.56 18.00 9.41
C MET A 110 1.25 18.18 8.63
N ASP A 111 0.29 18.93 9.17
CA ASP A 111 -0.97 19.25 8.50
C ASP A 111 -0.72 20.00 7.19
N TRP A 112 0.13 21.04 7.23
CA TRP A 112 0.53 21.79 6.04
C TRP A 112 1.20 20.89 4.99
N ARG A 113 2.13 20.01 5.39
CA ARG A 113 2.82 19.10 4.46
C ARG A 113 1.88 18.09 3.83
N GLN A 114 0.88 17.61 4.57
CA GLN A 114 -0.14 16.73 4.04
C GLN A 114 -0.90 17.41 2.92
N LEU A 115 -1.42 18.62 3.15
CA LEU A 115 -2.14 19.38 2.12
C LEU A 115 -1.25 19.77 0.96
N SER A 116 -0.03 20.25 1.22
CA SER A 116 0.95 20.61 0.20
C SER A 116 1.25 19.44 -0.75
N LYS A 117 1.40 18.23 -0.20
CA LYS A 117 1.57 17.01 -1.01
C LYS A 117 0.31 16.68 -1.80
N LEU A 118 -0.88 16.75 -1.17
CA LEU A 118 -2.16 16.48 -1.84
C LEU A 118 -2.39 17.41 -3.04
N LYS A 119 -2.12 18.70 -2.85
CA LYS A 119 -2.21 19.72 -3.88
C LYS A 119 -1.18 19.50 -5.00
N SER A 120 0.10 19.50 -4.66
CA SER A 120 1.18 19.46 -5.67
C SER A 120 1.26 18.14 -6.44
N THR A 121 1.12 17.00 -5.76
CA THR A 121 1.36 15.67 -6.35
C THR A 121 0.12 15.11 -7.03
N TYR A 122 -1.08 15.51 -6.60
CA TYR A 122 -2.32 14.95 -7.11
C TYR A 122 -3.22 16.01 -7.74
N ALA A 123 -3.65 17.05 -7.01
CA ALA A 123 -4.59 18.02 -7.58
C ALA A 123 -4.02 18.76 -8.81
N ASP A 124 -2.91 19.48 -8.64
CA ASP A 124 -2.28 20.27 -9.71
C ASP A 124 -1.67 19.36 -10.79
N ALA A 125 -0.93 18.34 -10.35
CA ALA A 125 -0.23 17.45 -11.28
C ALA A 125 -1.18 16.64 -12.14
N LEU A 126 -2.27 16.07 -11.60
CA LEU A 126 -3.22 15.29 -12.41
C LEU A 126 -3.91 16.17 -13.44
N VAL A 127 -4.29 17.41 -13.10
CA VAL A 127 -4.87 18.36 -14.07
C VAL A 127 -3.90 18.60 -15.24
N GLY A 128 -2.61 18.73 -14.97
CA GLY A 128 -1.57 18.87 -15.99
C GLY A 128 -1.29 17.61 -16.82
N GLN A 129 -1.75 16.44 -16.37
CA GLN A 129 -1.52 15.13 -16.99
C GLN A 129 -2.73 14.62 -17.81
N ILE A 130 -3.82 15.40 -17.90
CA ILE A 130 -4.98 15.07 -18.72
C ILE A 130 -4.60 15.22 -20.20
N ASP A 131 -4.73 14.14 -20.99
CA ASP A 131 -4.56 14.21 -22.44
C ASP A 131 -5.73 14.98 -23.05
N ALA A 132 -5.43 16.05 -23.78
CA ALA A 132 -6.42 16.94 -24.37
C ALA A 132 -7.31 16.28 -25.44
N ARG A 133 -6.89 15.16 -26.03
CA ARG A 133 -7.63 14.43 -27.07
C ARG A 133 -8.66 13.49 -26.48
N THR A 134 -8.34 12.84 -25.36
CA THR A 134 -9.19 11.83 -24.72
C THR A 134 -9.95 12.39 -23.52
N GLY A 135 -9.45 13.46 -22.90
CA GLY A 135 -9.93 13.95 -21.61
C GLY A 135 -9.54 13.04 -20.44
N ARG A 136 -8.65 12.06 -20.67
CA ARG A 136 -8.28 11.02 -19.70
C ARG A 136 -6.81 11.13 -19.31
N VAL A 137 -6.47 10.54 -18.18
CA VAL A 137 -5.10 10.39 -17.71
C VAL A 137 -4.59 9.00 -18.10
N HIS A 138 -3.45 8.95 -18.79
CA HIS A 138 -2.84 7.73 -19.28
C HIS A 138 -1.53 7.47 -18.52
N THR A 139 -1.54 6.48 -17.62
CA THR A 139 -0.34 6.08 -16.87
C THR A 139 0.54 5.14 -17.68
N ASN A 140 1.80 4.96 -17.26
CA ASN A 140 2.72 3.98 -17.82
C ASN A 140 3.01 2.87 -16.80
N PHE A 141 2.66 1.63 -17.12
CA PHE A 141 2.88 0.46 -16.29
C PHE A 141 4.25 -0.17 -16.56
N GLN A 142 5.14 -0.08 -15.57
CA GLN A 142 6.47 -0.68 -15.63
C GLN A 142 6.44 -2.10 -15.07
N MET A 143 6.57 -3.09 -15.97
CA MET A 143 6.58 -4.51 -15.60
C MET A 143 7.90 -5.00 -14.98
N ALA A 144 9.02 -4.36 -15.33
CA ALA A 144 10.38 -4.81 -15.01
C ALA A 144 11.13 -3.88 -14.03
N ALA A 145 10.40 -3.09 -13.23
CA ALA A 145 10.99 -2.14 -12.28
C ALA A 145 11.20 -2.71 -10.86
N THR A 146 10.34 -3.65 -10.44
CA THR A 146 10.36 -4.17 -9.06
C THR A 146 10.99 -5.56 -8.98
N THR A 147 11.68 -5.86 -7.85
CA THR A 147 12.31 -7.16 -7.61
C THR A 147 11.32 -8.26 -7.26
N THR A 148 10.12 -7.89 -6.80
CA THR A 148 9.05 -8.82 -6.37
C THR A 148 8.08 -9.16 -7.50
N GLY A 149 8.16 -8.49 -8.65
CA GLY A 149 7.27 -8.71 -9.79
C GLY A 149 5.96 -7.92 -9.75
N ARG A 150 5.80 -6.99 -8.78
CA ARG A 150 4.73 -5.97 -8.85
C ARG A 150 4.93 -5.08 -10.07
N ILE A 151 3.82 -4.65 -10.66
CA ILE A 151 3.80 -3.55 -11.62
C ILE A 151 3.96 -2.25 -10.82
N SER A 152 4.74 -1.30 -11.31
CA SER A 152 4.71 0.09 -10.86
C SER A 152 4.06 0.98 -11.93
N SER A 153 3.52 2.13 -11.54
CA SER A 153 2.97 3.09 -12.51
C SER A 153 3.67 4.46 -12.41
N THR A 154 3.92 5.10 -13.55
CA THR A 154 4.56 6.42 -13.65
C THR A 154 3.84 7.30 -14.66
N ASP A 155 4.03 8.62 -14.54
CA ASP A 155 3.55 9.64 -15.48
C ASP A 155 2.05 9.54 -15.83
N PRO A 156 1.14 9.69 -14.84
CA PRO A 156 1.38 9.85 -13.40
C PRO A 156 1.33 8.52 -12.64
N ASN A 157 1.81 8.52 -11.39
CA ASN A 157 1.72 7.33 -10.53
C ASN A 157 0.33 7.20 -9.89
N LEU A 158 -0.51 6.37 -10.50
CA LEU A 158 -1.89 6.10 -10.07
C LEU A 158 -2.01 4.99 -9.01
N GLN A 159 -0.91 4.33 -8.64
CA GLN A 159 -0.93 3.34 -7.55
C GLN A 159 -0.86 3.97 -6.16
N ASN A 160 -0.37 5.22 -6.07
CA ASN A 160 -0.16 5.92 -4.81
C ASN A 160 -1.26 6.96 -4.51
N ILE A 161 -2.45 6.82 -5.10
CA ILE A 161 -3.57 7.72 -4.82
C ILE A 161 -4.05 7.49 -3.37
N PRO A 162 -4.02 8.52 -2.50
CA PRO A 162 -4.32 8.37 -1.08
C PRO A 162 -5.76 7.91 -0.81
N ILE A 163 -5.99 7.26 0.33
CA ILE A 163 -7.32 6.77 0.76
C ILE A 163 -7.59 6.90 2.27
N ARG A 164 -6.53 7.08 3.07
CA ARG A 164 -6.62 6.96 4.52
C ARG A 164 -7.22 8.20 5.19
N THR A 165 -7.06 9.36 4.57
CA THR A 165 -7.56 10.65 5.08
C THR A 165 -8.76 11.09 4.26
N GLU A 166 -9.59 11.96 4.82
CA GLU A 166 -10.75 12.51 4.14
C GLU A 166 -10.36 13.23 2.84
N GLU A 167 -9.32 14.08 2.90
CA GLU A 167 -8.82 14.78 1.72
C GLU A 167 -8.23 13.82 0.69
N GLY A 168 -7.61 12.72 1.14
CA GLY A 168 -7.13 11.67 0.27
C GLY A 168 -8.26 10.95 -0.47
N ARG A 169 -9.35 10.63 0.24
CA ARG A 169 -10.55 10.05 -0.37
C ARG A 169 -11.19 11.01 -1.38
N ARG A 170 -11.18 12.31 -1.10
CA ARG A 170 -11.67 13.33 -2.03
C ARG A 170 -10.89 13.33 -3.35
N ILE A 171 -9.58 13.10 -3.33
CA ILE A 171 -8.80 12.92 -4.56
C ILE A 171 -9.25 11.67 -5.35
N ARG A 172 -9.59 10.56 -4.67
CA ARG A 172 -10.16 9.38 -5.36
C ARG A 172 -11.53 9.68 -5.98
N GLN A 173 -12.35 10.52 -5.35
CA GLN A 173 -13.66 10.91 -5.90
C GLN A 173 -13.56 11.68 -7.21
N ALA A 174 -12.42 12.34 -7.48
CA ALA A 174 -12.17 12.97 -8.77
C ALA A 174 -11.93 11.97 -9.92
N PHE A 175 -11.66 10.70 -9.64
CA PHE A 175 -11.60 9.67 -10.67
C PHE A 175 -13.01 9.17 -10.92
N ILE A 176 -13.58 9.52 -12.06
CA ILE A 176 -15.01 9.33 -12.36
C ILE A 176 -15.20 8.35 -13.50
N ALA A 177 -16.40 7.77 -13.58
CA ALA A 177 -16.83 7.05 -14.78
C ALA A 177 -17.25 8.03 -15.89
N ALA A 178 -17.12 7.61 -17.14
CA ALA A 178 -17.73 8.28 -18.28
C ALA A 178 -19.28 8.35 -18.15
N PRO A 179 -19.94 9.31 -18.82
CA PRO A 179 -21.40 9.36 -18.82
C PRO A 179 -22.04 8.03 -19.25
N GLY A 180 -23.08 7.59 -18.53
CA GLY A 180 -23.73 6.30 -18.75
C GLY A 180 -22.93 5.08 -18.29
N HIS A 181 -21.80 5.29 -17.62
CA HIS A 181 -20.95 4.25 -17.06
C HIS A 181 -20.83 4.39 -15.54
N SER A 182 -20.30 3.33 -14.93
CA SER A 182 -19.95 3.20 -13.54
C SER A 182 -18.55 2.60 -13.42
N LEU A 183 -17.85 2.99 -12.35
CA LEU A 183 -16.59 2.35 -11.97
C LEU A 183 -16.87 1.12 -11.12
N ILE A 184 -16.04 0.09 -11.30
CA ILE A 184 -16.03 -1.12 -10.48
C ILE A 184 -14.65 -1.22 -9.84
N SER A 185 -14.57 -1.20 -8.52
CA SER A 185 -13.34 -1.46 -7.77
C SER A 185 -13.42 -2.87 -7.22
N ALA A 186 -12.46 -3.72 -7.56
CA ALA A 186 -12.38 -5.07 -7.03
C ALA A 186 -11.01 -5.35 -6.40
N ASP A 187 -10.98 -5.67 -5.12
CA ASP A 187 -9.76 -5.90 -4.35
C ASP A 187 -9.74 -7.29 -3.69
N TYR A 188 -8.54 -7.84 -3.47
CA TYR A 188 -8.41 -9.06 -2.69
C TYR A 188 -8.39 -8.78 -1.19
N SER A 189 -9.30 -9.42 -0.48
CA SER A 189 -9.34 -9.36 0.98
C SER A 189 -8.16 -10.11 1.60
N GLN A 190 -7.19 -9.35 2.12
CA GLN A 190 -6.04 -9.83 2.91
C GLN A 190 -5.16 -10.85 2.16
N ILE A 191 -4.90 -10.65 0.86
CA ILE A 191 -4.17 -11.62 0.03
C ILE A 191 -2.80 -12.03 0.58
N GLU A 192 -2.06 -11.09 1.17
CA GLU A 192 -0.73 -11.38 1.71
C GLU A 192 -0.78 -12.29 2.95
N LEU A 193 -1.82 -12.17 3.80
CA LEU A 193 -2.04 -13.07 4.93
C LEU A 193 -2.48 -14.46 4.47
N ARG A 194 -3.31 -14.53 3.42
CA ARG A 194 -3.71 -15.80 2.79
C ARG A 194 -2.50 -16.53 2.21
N LEU A 195 -1.60 -15.78 1.56
CA LEU A 195 -0.32 -16.30 1.07
C LEU A 195 0.59 -16.74 2.22
N LEU A 196 0.66 -15.99 3.32
CA LEU A 196 1.43 -16.43 4.48
C LEU A 196 0.90 -17.76 5.03
N ALA A 197 -0.41 -17.88 5.23
CA ALA A 197 -1.04 -19.12 5.69
C ALA A 197 -0.76 -20.31 4.75
N HIS A 198 -0.67 -20.05 3.45
CA HIS A 198 -0.33 -21.05 2.45
C HIS A 198 1.15 -21.43 2.45
N VAL A 199 2.05 -20.45 2.37
CA VAL A 199 3.50 -20.66 2.17
C VAL A 199 4.18 -21.16 3.43
N ALA A 200 3.77 -20.66 4.59
CA ALA A 200 4.27 -21.12 5.88
C ALA A 200 3.48 -22.30 6.43
N ASP A 201 2.46 -22.81 5.71
CA ASP A 201 1.60 -23.93 6.12
C ASP A 201 1.12 -23.80 7.58
N ILE A 202 0.28 -22.78 7.85
CA ILE A 202 -0.12 -22.42 9.22
C ILE A 202 -1.57 -22.88 9.47
N PRO A 203 -1.83 -24.04 10.11
CA PRO A 203 -3.19 -24.58 10.22
C PRO A 203 -4.18 -23.63 10.91
N ALA A 204 -3.74 -22.94 11.97
CA ALA A 204 -4.57 -22.00 12.70
C ALA A 204 -5.07 -20.83 11.84
N LEU A 205 -4.22 -20.30 10.94
CA LEU A 205 -4.65 -19.24 10.00
C LEU A 205 -5.52 -19.80 8.88
N LYS A 206 -5.24 -21.01 8.40
CA LYS A 206 -6.08 -21.68 7.40
C LYS A 206 -7.51 -21.87 7.90
N GLU A 207 -7.65 -22.40 9.11
CA GLU A 207 -8.94 -22.57 9.79
C GLU A 207 -9.66 -21.22 9.99
N SER A 208 -8.93 -20.18 10.39
CA SER A 208 -9.51 -18.83 10.56
C SER A 208 -10.08 -18.29 9.26
N PHE A 209 -9.37 -18.47 8.14
CA PHE A 209 -9.83 -18.06 6.82
C PHE A 209 -11.02 -18.86 6.31
N GLU A 210 -11.06 -20.17 6.59
CA GLU A 210 -12.20 -21.03 6.25
C GLU A 210 -13.47 -20.64 7.01
N LYS A 211 -13.33 -20.23 8.27
CA LYS A 211 -14.43 -19.77 9.13
C LYS A 211 -14.83 -18.30 8.89
N GLY A 212 -14.09 -17.56 8.07
CA GLY A 212 -14.36 -16.14 7.82
C GLY A 212 -14.09 -15.24 9.03
N GLU A 213 -13.20 -15.66 9.94
CA GLU A 213 -12.87 -14.90 11.14
C GLU A 213 -11.96 -13.70 10.84
N ASP A 214 -12.07 -12.63 11.63
CA ASP A 214 -11.09 -11.54 11.57
C ASP A 214 -9.77 -11.98 12.23
N ILE A 215 -8.80 -12.31 11.39
CA ILE A 215 -7.47 -12.75 11.80
C ILE A 215 -6.73 -11.70 12.63
N HIS A 216 -6.92 -10.41 12.36
CA HIS A 216 -6.27 -9.38 13.16
C HIS A 216 -6.79 -9.38 14.59
N ALA A 217 -8.12 -9.39 14.75
CA ALA A 217 -8.75 -9.46 16.07
C ALA A 217 -8.43 -10.78 16.78
N ARG A 218 -8.47 -11.92 16.07
CA ARG A 218 -8.14 -13.23 16.64
C ARG A 218 -6.69 -13.29 17.12
N THR A 219 -5.74 -12.92 16.27
CA THR A 219 -4.32 -12.98 16.65
C THR A 219 -4.03 -12.06 17.82
N ALA A 220 -4.61 -10.87 17.83
CA ALA A 220 -4.45 -9.94 18.94
C ALA A 220 -5.13 -10.42 20.22
N SER A 221 -6.28 -11.06 20.11
CA SER A 221 -6.93 -11.67 21.27
C SER A 221 -6.05 -12.73 21.91
N GLU A 222 -5.45 -13.58 21.08
CA GLU A 222 -4.54 -14.63 21.55
C GLU A 222 -3.20 -14.07 22.08
N VAL A 223 -2.63 -13.04 21.45
CA VAL A 223 -1.31 -12.48 21.82
C VAL A 223 -1.39 -11.53 23.01
N PHE A 224 -2.45 -10.71 23.11
CA PHE A 224 -2.64 -9.75 24.20
C PHE A 224 -3.51 -10.28 25.33
N SER A 225 -4.06 -11.49 25.20
CA SER A 225 -5.03 -12.06 26.15
C SER A 225 -6.25 -11.16 26.38
N VAL A 226 -6.70 -10.45 25.33
CA VAL A 226 -7.89 -9.57 25.35
C VAL A 226 -9.00 -10.26 24.57
N PRO A 227 -10.18 -10.55 25.15
CA PRO A 227 -11.28 -11.15 24.40
C PRO A 227 -11.65 -10.34 23.14
N MET A 228 -11.90 -11.02 22.01
CA MET A 228 -12.26 -10.34 20.75
C MET A 228 -13.46 -9.39 20.91
N ALA A 229 -14.44 -9.76 21.75
CA ALA A 229 -15.65 -8.98 22.01
C ALA A 229 -15.38 -7.67 22.78
N GLU A 230 -14.27 -7.60 23.52
CA GLU A 230 -13.90 -6.45 24.35
C GLU A 230 -12.89 -5.52 23.64
N MET A 231 -12.50 -5.86 22.41
CA MET A 231 -11.48 -5.13 21.66
C MET A 231 -12.07 -3.89 20.99
N ASP A 232 -11.70 -2.71 21.49
CA ASP A 232 -12.05 -1.44 20.85
C ASP A 232 -11.33 -1.23 19.50
N GLY A 233 -11.80 -0.26 18.72
CA GLY A 233 -11.25 0.04 17.39
C GLY A 233 -9.77 0.47 17.42
N ALA A 234 -9.33 1.13 18.50
CA ALA A 234 -7.93 1.54 18.67
C ALA A 234 -7.01 0.33 18.90
N THR A 235 -7.44 -0.62 19.73
CA THR A 235 -6.73 -1.87 20.01
C THR A 235 -6.69 -2.76 18.78
N ARG A 236 -7.78 -2.85 18.01
CA ARG A 236 -7.81 -3.55 16.72
C ARG A 236 -6.85 -2.94 15.69
N ARG A 237 -6.67 -1.61 15.66
CA ARG A 237 -5.65 -0.96 14.80
C ARG A 237 -4.22 -1.29 15.23
N ARG A 238 -3.94 -1.26 16.54
CA ARG A 238 -2.61 -1.65 17.09
C ARG A 238 -2.30 -3.12 16.80
N ALA A 239 -3.27 -4.00 17.01
CA ALA A 239 -3.24 -5.40 16.64
C ALA A 239 -2.87 -5.64 15.16
N LYS A 240 -3.54 -4.94 14.25
CA LYS A 240 -3.27 -4.99 12.81
C LYS A 240 -1.83 -4.58 12.51
N ALA A 241 -1.37 -3.46 13.09
CA ALA A 241 0.01 -3.00 12.97
C ALA A 241 1.02 -4.03 13.47
N ILE A 242 0.73 -4.72 14.58
CA ILE A 242 1.57 -5.78 15.15
C ILE A 242 1.67 -6.97 14.21
N ASN A 243 0.53 -7.51 13.75
CA ASN A 243 0.53 -8.65 12.84
C ASN A 243 1.35 -8.36 11.59
N PHE A 244 1.08 -7.25 10.91
CA PHE A 244 1.84 -6.89 9.72
C PHE A 244 3.31 -6.65 10.04
N GLY A 245 3.61 -5.92 11.12
CA GLY A 245 4.98 -5.70 11.56
C GLY A 245 5.75 -7.02 11.73
N ILE A 246 5.20 -7.95 12.50
CA ILE A 246 5.86 -9.23 12.80
C ILE A 246 6.02 -10.07 11.52
N ILE A 247 4.99 -10.15 10.68
CA ILE A 247 5.02 -10.88 9.40
C ILE A 247 6.10 -10.33 8.47
N TYR A 248 6.31 -9.01 8.47
CA TYR A 248 7.36 -8.36 7.67
C TYR A 248 8.72 -8.27 8.38
N GLY A 249 8.90 -9.00 9.48
CA GLY A 249 10.17 -9.10 10.20
C GLY A 249 10.60 -7.80 10.87
N ILE A 250 9.64 -7.01 11.38
CA ILE A 250 9.95 -5.83 12.19
C ILE A 250 10.79 -6.24 13.40
N SER A 251 11.74 -5.38 13.79
CA SER A 251 12.48 -5.58 15.03
C SER A 251 11.64 -5.18 16.24
N ALA A 252 11.98 -5.69 17.43
CA ALA A 252 11.34 -5.26 18.67
C ALA A 252 11.45 -3.73 18.88
N PHE A 253 12.55 -3.11 18.45
CA PHE A 253 12.71 -1.65 18.49
C PHE A 253 11.75 -0.94 17.52
N GLY A 254 11.57 -1.47 16.30
CA GLY A 254 10.62 -0.92 15.34
C GLY A 254 9.18 -1.05 15.83
N LEU A 255 8.84 -2.21 16.40
CA LEU A 255 7.51 -2.46 16.96
C LEU A 255 7.24 -1.58 18.18
N ALA A 256 8.21 -1.44 19.08
CA ALA A 256 8.12 -0.57 20.25
C ALA A 256 7.81 0.88 19.84
N ARG A 257 8.55 1.39 18.83
CA ARG A 257 8.32 2.73 18.29
C ARG A 257 6.93 2.88 17.67
N GLN A 258 6.47 1.90 16.91
CA GLN A 258 5.17 1.96 16.24
C GLN A 258 3.98 1.91 17.22
N LEU A 259 4.18 1.32 18.40
CA LEU A 259 3.14 1.15 19.41
C LEU A 259 3.25 2.14 20.58
N GLY A 260 4.34 2.91 20.67
CA GLY A 260 4.61 3.75 21.82
C GLY A 260 4.86 2.97 23.12
N ILE A 261 5.38 1.74 23.03
CA ILE A 261 5.65 0.86 24.17
C ILE A 261 7.15 0.65 24.40
N SER A 262 7.52 0.00 25.51
CA SER A 262 8.92 -0.34 25.78
C SER A 262 9.44 -1.43 24.84
N ALA A 263 10.75 -1.41 24.55
CA ALA A 263 11.39 -2.48 23.78
C ALA A 263 11.30 -3.86 24.48
N GLY A 264 11.18 -3.89 25.81
CA GLY A 264 10.96 -5.11 26.58
C GLY A 264 9.59 -5.72 26.28
N GLU A 265 8.54 -4.89 26.36
CA GLU A 265 7.17 -5.30 26.07
C GLU A 265 6.99 -5.74 24.62
N ALA A 266 7.57 -5.01 23.66
CA ALA A 266 7.57 -5.41 22.25
C ALA A 266 8.24 -6.78 22.01
N ARG A 267 9.31 -7.11 22.76
CA ARG A 267 9.92 -8.45 22.70
C ARG A 267 8.98 -9.53 23.22
N THR A 268 8.25 -9.26 24.29
CA THR A 268 7.25 -10.18 24.84
C THR A 268 6.16 -10.47 23.82
N TYR A 269 5.63 -9.45 23.15
CA TYR A 269 4.60 -9.64 22.11
C TYR A 269 5.11 -10.45 20.92
N ILE A 270 6.33 -10.19 20.46
CA ILE A 270 6.95 -10.97 19.37
C ILE A 270 7.17 -12.43 19.81
N ALA A 271 7.59 -12.67 21.05
CA ALA A 271 7.79 -14.02 21.57
C ALA A 271 6.47 -14.79 21.64
N ALA A 272 5.42 -14.22 22.24
CA ALA A 272 4.10 -14.82 22.33
C ALA A 272 3.50 -15.13 20.95
N TYR A 273 3.68 -14.21 19.98
CA TYR A 273 3.26 -14.42 18.60
C TYR A 273 3.93 -15.66 17.97
N PHE A 274 5.25 -15.81 18.13
CA PHE A 274 5.96 -16.96 17.58
C PHE A 274 5.74 -18.26 18.33
N GLU A 275 5.41 -18.20 19.62
CA GLU A 275 4.97 -19.36 20.39
C GLU A 275 3.64 -19.89 19.87
N ARG A 276 2.72 -18.97 19.53
CA ARG A 276 1.41 -19.32 18.96
C ARG A 276 1.49 -19.78 17.50
N TYR A 277 2.35 -19.15 16.70
CA TYR A 277 2.53 -19.42 15.27
C TYR A 277 3.97 -19.84 14.96
N PRO A 278 4.45 -20.99 15.47
CA PRO A 278 5.83 -21.43 15.30
C PRO A 278 6.22 -21.64 13.83
N GLN A 279 5.26 -21.95 12.98
CA GLN A 279 5.46 -22.12 11.54
C GLN A 279 5.89 -20.82 10.86
N ILE A 280 5.46 -19.66 11.36
CA ILE A 280 5.92 -18.36 10.83
C ILE A 280 7.41 -18.18 11.08
N ARG A 281 7.89 -18.52 12.30
CA ARG A 281 9.32 -18.48 12.61
C ARG A 281 10.10 -19.42 11.69
N ASN A 282 9.62 -20.65 11.53
CA ASN A 282 10.24 -21.62 10.64
C ASN A 282 10.33 -21.08 9.20
N TYR A 283 9.23 -20.57 8.66
CA TYR A 283 9.20 -19.92 7.35
C TYR A 283 10.22 -18.78 7.23
N MET A 284 10.29 -17.89 8.22
CA MET A 284 11.25 -16.77 8.20
C MET A 284 12.69 -17.29 8.17
N ASP A 285 13.01 -18.28 9.00
CA ASP A 285 14.36 -18.83 9.12
C ASP A 285 14.78 -19.59 7.85
N THR A 286 13.91 -20.45 7.31
CA THR A 286 14.17 -21.18 6.07
C THR A 286 14.30 -20.25 4.88
N THR A 287 13.48 -19.19 4.81
CA THR A 287 13.51 -18.22 3.71
C THR A 287 14.78 -17.36 3.74
N LYS A 288 15.24 -16.95 4.94
CA LYS A 288 16.53 -16.27 5.10
C LYS A 288 17.69 -17.17 4.66
N GLU A 289 17.65 -18.44 5.03
CA GLU A 289 18.72 -19.38 4.70
C GLU A 289 18.75 -19.71 3.20
N GLN A 290 17.58 -19.87 2.57
CA GLN A 290 17.47 -19.97 1.13
C GLN A 290 18.06 -18.74 0.44
N ALA A 291 17.67 -17.53 0.87
CA ALA A 291 18.19 -16.30 0.30
C ALA A 291 19.72 -16.18 0.44
N ARG A 292 20.29 -16.63 1.56
CA ARG A 292 21.74 -16.67 1.77
C ARG A 292 22.42 -17.70 0.87
N THR A 293 21.81 -18.86 0.67
CA THR A 293 22.40 -19.91 -0.16
C THR A 293 22.35 -19.53 -1.64
N ASP A 294 21.15 -19.20 -2.12
CA ASP A 294 20.85 -19.05 -3.56
C ASP A 294 21.01 -17.61 -4.08
N GLY A 295 20.97 -16.61 -3.19
CA GLY A 295 20.95 -15.19 -3.55
C GLY A 295 19.56 -14.66 -3.97
N PHE A 296 18.55 -15.52 -3.99
CA PHE A 296 17.15 -15.20 -4.29
C PHE A 296 16.20 -16.09 -3.48
N VAL A 297 14.93 -15.72 -3.45
CA VAL A 297 13.82 -16.54 -2.94
C VAL A 297 12.79 -16.76 -4.04
N LEU A 298 11.92 -17.76 -3.88
CA LEU A 298 10.88 -18.07 -4.86
C LEU A 298 9.50 -17.64 -4.36
N THR A 299 8.67 -17.08 -5.25
CA THR A 299 7.23 -17.02 -5.00
C THR A 299 6.62 -18.42 -5.09
N PRO A 300 5.40 -18.63 -4.56
CA PRO A 300 4.71 -19.93 -4.67
C PRO A 300 4.51 -20.41 -6.11
N PHE A 301 4.54 -19.48 -7.07
CA PHE A 301 4.36 -19.74 -8.48
C PHE A 301 5.67 -19.82 -9.27
N GLY A 302 6.83 -19.72 -8.59
CA GLY A 302 8.15 -19.96 -9.15
C GLY A 302 8.86 -18.73 -9.72
N ARG A 303 8.40 -17.51 -9.42
CA ARG A 303 9.17 -16.28 -9.71
C ARG A 303 10.38 -16.22 -8.79
N ARG A 304 11.54 -15.88 -9.35
CA ARG A 304 12.75 -15.58 -8.57
C ARG A 304 12.74 -14.12 -8.15
N CYS A 305 12.72 -13.88 -6.85
CA CYS A 305 12.88 -12.57 -6.25
C CYS A 305 14.31 -12.46 -5.72
N TRP A 306 15.17 -11.73 -6.44
CA TRP A 306 16.56 -11.53 -6.06
C TRP A 306 16.67 -10.70 -4.79
N VAL A 307 17.61 -11.05 -3.92
CA VAL A 307 17.84 -10.36 -2.64
C VAL A 307 19.26 -9.79 -2.61
N PRO A 308 19.50 -8.64 -3.24
CA PRO A 308 20.79 -7.98 -3.18
C PRO A 308 21.18 -7.70 -1.72
N ARG A 309 22.47 -7.85 -1.39
CA ARG A 309 23.03 -7.59 -0.05
C ARG A 309 22.65 -8.61 1.04
N ILE A 310 22.10 -9.77 0.69
CA ILE A 310 21.83 -10.83 1.68
C ILE A 310 23.10 -11.38 2.36
N LYS A 311 24.27 -11.24 1.71
CA LYS A 311 25.60 -11.59 2.25
C LYS A 311 26.42 -10.36 2.67
N ASP A 312 25.80 -9.19 2.80
CA ASP A 312 26.53 -7.96 3.12
C ASP A 312 27.20 -8.04 4.50
N LYS A 313 28.40 -7.47 4.63
CA LYS A 313 29.14 -7.45 5.89
C LYS A 313 28.50 -6.49 6.90
N ILE A 314 27.87 -5.42 6.42
CA ILE A 314 27.19 -4.40 7.25
C ILE A 314 25.89 -5.01 7.81
N PRO A 315 25.77 -5.19 9.15
CA PRO A 315 24.62 -5.87 9.75
C PRO A 315 23.27 -5.21 9.42
N ALA A 316 23.23 -3.88 9.34
CA ALA A 316 22.00 -3.15 9.02
C ALA A 316 21.51 -3.40 7.58
N LEU A 317 22.43 -3.46 6.60
CA LEU A 317 22.09 -3.75 5.20
C LEU A 317 21.65 -5.21 5.03
N ARG A 318 22.37 -6.13 5.70
CA ARG A 318 22.01 -7.55 5.71
C ARG A 318 20.64 -7.80 6.36
N ALA A 319 20.37 -7.20 7.51
CA ALA A 319 19.07 -7.33 8.17
C ALA A 319 17.91 -6.76 7.33
N TYR A 320 18.17 -5.69 6.56
CA TYR A 320 17.19 -5.18 5.60
C TYR A 320 16.95 -6.18 4.46
N ALA A 321 18.01 -6.76 3.90
CA ALA A 321 17.92 -7.80 2.88
C ALA A 321 17.17 -9.04 3.38
N GLU A 322 17.39 -9.47 4.62
CA GLU A 322 16.65 -10.58 5.25
C GLU A 322 15.14 -10.29 5.35
N ARG A 323 14.74 -9.06 5.70
CA ARG A 323 13.31 -8.68 5.68
C ARG A 323 12.73 -8.70 4.27
N GLN A 324 13.49 -8.24 3.27
CA GLN A 324 13.07 -8.33 1.87
C GLN A 324 12.91 -9.78 1.42
N ALA A 325 13.80 -10.68 1.84
CA ALA A 325 13.68 -12.11 1.55
C ALA A 325 12.39 -12.71 2.13
N ILE A 326 12.03 -12.36 3.36
CA ILE A 326 10.81 -12.86 4.02
C ILE A 326 9.54 -12.33 3.34
N ASN A 327 9.54 -11.07 2.93
CA ASN A 327 8.36 -10.45 2.32
C ASN A 327 8.18 -10.86 0.84
N ALA A 328 9.26 -11.02 0.08
CA ALA A 328 9.21 -11.18 -1.36
C ALA A 328 8.35 -12.36 -1.87
N PRO A 329 8.29 -13.55 -1.23
CA PRO A 329 7.39 -14.62 -1.63
C PRO A 329 5.92 -14.25 -1.46
N LEU A 330 5.58 -13.48 -0.43
CA LEU A 330 4.21 -13.04 -0.14
C LEU A 330 3.80 -11.93 -1.12
N GLN A 331 4.60 -10.87 -1.21
CA GLN A 331 4.33 -9.75 -2.08
C GLN A 331 4.36 -10.14 -3.57
N GLY A 332 5.34 -10.96 -3.96
CA GLY A 332 5.46 -11.46 -5.32
C GLY A 332 4.41 -12.52 -5.65
N GLY A 333 4.01 -13.35 -4.68
CA GLY A 333 2.88 -14.26 -4.83
C GLY A 333 1.57 -13.51 -5.09
N ALA A 334 1.32 -12.41 -4.38
CA ALA A 334 0.15 -11.56 -4.61
C ALA A 334 0.19 -10.92 -6.01
N ALA A 335 1.37 -10.43 -6.42
CA ALA A 335 1.59 -9.91 -7.78
C ALA A 335 1.32 -10.98 -8.86
N ASP A 336 1.77 -12.22 -8.63
CA ASP A 336 1.53 -13.33 -9.55
C ASP A 336 0.03 -13.66 -9.67
N ILE A 337 -0.71 -13.62 -8.56
CA ILE A 337 -2.16 -13.90 -8.53
C ILE A 337 -2.95 -12.82 -9.27
N ILE A 338 -2.70 -11.54 -8.99
CA ILE A 338 -3.44 -10.46 -9.66
C ILE A 338 -3.14 -10.42 -11.16
N LYS A 339 -1.88 -10.64 -11.56
CA LYS A 339 -1.52 -10.78 -12.99
C LYS A 339 -2.25 -11.93 -13.68
N ARG A 340 -2.44 -13.07 -13.00
CA ARG A 340 -3.24 -14.19 -13.53
C ARG A 340 -4.70 -13.81 -13.71
N ALA A 341 -5.27 -13.04 -12.78
CA ALA A 341 -6.63 -12.51 -12.92
C ALA A 341 -6.72 -11.57 -14.13
N MET A 342 -5.81 -10.60 -14.24
CA MET A 342 -5.74 -9.64 -15.35
C MET A 342 -5.67 -10.32 -16.72
N ILE A 343 -4.95 -11.44 -16.86
CA ILE A 343 -4.87 -12.18 -18.12
C ILE A 343 -6.18 -12.93 -18.46
N LYS A 344 -6.92 -13.38 -17.44
CA LYS A 344 -8.18 -14.12 -17.61
C LYS A 344 -9.37 -13.19 -17.89
N LEU A 345 -9.36 -11.99 -17.31
CA LEU A 345 -10.48 -11.06 -17.30
C LEU A 345 -10.95 -10.60 -18.69
N PRO A 346 -10.07 -10.14 -19.62
CA PRO A 346 -10.51 -9.68 -20.94
C PRO A 346 -11.29 -10.75 -21.71
N LYS A 347 -10.82 -12.01 -21.66
CA LYS A 347 -11.53 -13.12 -22.30
C LYS A 347 -12.86 -13.41 -21.61
N ALA A 348 -12.89 -13.45 -20.28
CA ALA A 348 -14.11 -13.72 -19.52
C ALA A 348 -15.20 -12.66 -19.78
N LEU A 349 -14.83 -11.38 -19.75
CA LEU A 349 -15.74 -10.27 -20.06
C LEU A 349 -16.30 -10.39 -21.49
N LYS A 350 -15.41 -10.66 -22.46
CA LYS A 350 -15.80 -10.84 -23.86
C LYS A 350 -16.74 -12.04 -24.07
N ASP A 351 -16.44 -13.19 -23.46
CA ASP A 351 -17.26 -14.40 -23.57
C ASP A 351 -18.65 -14.21 -22.93
N ALA A 352 -18.76 -13.34 -21.91
CA ALA A 352 -20.01 -12.94 -21.29
C ALA A 352 -20.76 -11.84 -22.06
N GLY A 353 -20.22 -11.34 -23.18
CA GLY A 353 -20.81 -10.25 -23.97
C GLY A 353 -20.75 -8.87 -23.30
N LEU A 354 -19.89 -8.70 -22.30
CA LEU A 354 -19.75 -7.45 -21.55
C LEU A 354 -18.76 -6.52 -22.25
N SER A 355 -19.05 -5.23 -22.24
CA SER A 355 -18.23 -4.17 -22.83
C SER A 355 -17.26 -3.50 -21.83
N THR A 356 -17.33 -3.90 -20.56
CA THR A 356 -16.49 -3.48 -19.43
C THR A 356 -15.00 -3.45 -19.77
N LYS A 357 -14.31 -2.38 -19.36
CA LYS A 357 -12.89 -2.11 -19.57
C LYS A 357 -12.12 -2.17 -18.27
N LEU A 358 -10.97 -2.85 -18.26
CA LEU A 358 -10.01 -2.78 -17.16
C LEU A 358 -9.18 -1.50 -17.33
N LEU A 359 -9.14 -0.64 -16.31
CA LEU A 359 -8.48 0.67 -16.36
C LEU A 359 -7.16 0.67 -15.59
N LEU A 360 -7.18 0.28 -14.31
CA LEU A 360 -6.03 0.38 -13.41
C LEU A 360 -5.79 -0.90 -12.63
N GLN A 361 -4.51 -1.11 -12.29
CA GLN A 361 -4.10 -2.06 -11.27
C GLN A 361 -3.39 -1.31 -10.15
N VAL A 362 -3.93 -1.41 -8.94
CA VAL A 362 -3.46 -0.69 -7.75
C VAL A 362 -3.20 -1.71 -6.64
N HIS A 363 -1.96 -2.19 -6.56
CA HIS A 363 -1.56 -3.21 -5.60
C HIS A 363 -2.33 -4.54 -5.76
N ASP A 364 -3.34 -4.78 -4.93
CA ASP A 364 -4.23 -5.95 -4.94
C ASP A 364 -5.64 -5.62 -5.45
N GLU A 365 -5.83 -4.41 -5.96
CA GLU A 365 -7.08 -3.87 -6.52
C GLU A 365 -7.01 -3.74 -8.05
N LEU A 366 -8.13 -4.01 -8.72
CA LEU A 366 -8.38 -3.77 -10.14
C LEU A 366 -9.56 -2.81 -10.28
N LEU A 367 -9.37 -1.74 -11.05
CA LEU A 367 -10.41 -0.75 -11.36
C LEU A 367 -10.91 -0.94 -12.78
N PHE A 368 -12.22 -0.97 -12.96
CA PHE A 368 -12.88 -1.12 -14.25
C PHE A 368 -13.86 0.02 -14.49
N GLU A 369 -14.24 0.19 -15.75
CA GLU A 369 -15.34 1.05 -16.19
C GLU A 369 -16.31 0.22 -17.04
N ALA A 370 -17.59 0.26 -16.70
CA ALA A 370 -18.64 -0.54 -17.32
C ALA A 370 -19.87 0.31 -17.58
N PRO A 371 -20.62 0.10 -18.68
CA PRO A 371 -21.94 0.70 -18.82
C PRO A 371 -22.84 0.38 -17.63
N ASP A 372 -23.67 1.34 -17.24
CA ASP A 372 -24.52 1.23 -16.05
C ASP A 372 -25.41 -0.01 -16.05
N ALA A 373 -25.88 -0.41 -17.24
CA ALA A 373 -26.75 -1.57 -17.43
C ALA A 373 -26.06 -2.89 -17.09
N GLU A 374 -24.74 -2.99 -17.24
CA GLU A 374 -23.99 -4.24 -17.06
C GLU A 374 -23.06 -4.24 -15.84
N ALA A 375 -22.88 -3.10 -15.16
CA ALA A 375 -21.89 -2.92 -14.10
C ALA A 375 -22.00 -3.94 -12.95
N LYS A 376 -23.22 -4.33 -12.54
CA LYS A 376 -23.43 -5.34 -11.48
C LYS A 376 -23.02 -6.74 -11.92
N ASP A 377 -23.35 -7.12 -13.16
CA ASP A 377 -23.01 -8.43 -13.71
C ASP A 377 -21.51 -8.54 -13.97
N ALA A 378 -20.91 -7.45 -14.48
CA ALA A 378 -19.47 -7.32 -14.61
C ALA A 378 -18.75 -7.45 -13.25
N ALA A 379 -19.21 -6.75 -12.21
CA ALA A 379 -18.62 -6.85 -10.87
C ALA A 379 -18.67 -8.27 -10.31
N LYS A 380 -19.78 -8.99 -10.51
CA LYS A 380 -19.91 -10.39 -10.11
C LYS A 380 -18.91 -11.29 -10.85
N LEU A 381 -18.81 -11.15 -12.17
CA LEU A 381 -17.87 -11.93 -12.99
C LEU A 381 -16.41 -11.64 -12.63
N VAL A 382 -16.07 -10.35 -12.46
CA VAL A 382 -14.73 -9.92 -12.06
C VAL A 382 -14.32 -10.61 -10.75
N ARG A 383 -15.20 -10.56 -9.75
CA ARG A 383 -14.98 -11.22 -8.45
C ARG A 383 -14.75 -12.72 -8.62
N GLU A 384 -15.58 -13.41 -9.40
CA GLU A 384 -15.43 -14.85 -9.66
C GLU A 384 -14.09 -15.19 -10.32
N VAL A 385 -13.68 -14.42 -11.33
CA VAL A 385 -12.40 -14.61 -12.02
C VAL A 385 -11.21 -14.35 -11.10
N MET A 386 -11.26 -13.31 -10.27
CA MET A 386 -10.22 -13.00 -9.28
C MET A 386 -10.10 -14.13 -8.25
N GLN A 387 -11.19 -14.57 -7.65
CA GLN A 387 -11.16 -15.68 -6.68
C GLN A 387 -10.65 -16.99 -7.30
N GLY A 388 -10.92 -17.22 -8.59
CA GLY A 388 -10.42 -18.37 -9.37
C GLY A 388 -9.04 -18.15 -10.01
N ALA A 389 -8.32 -17.08 -9.69
CA ALA A 389 -7.06 -16.74 -10.36
C ALA A 389 -5.94 -17.75 -10.07
N ALA A 390 -5.89 -18.29 -8.85
CA ALA A 390 -4.94 -19.29 -8.40
C ALA A 390 -5.56 -20.23 -7.36
N VAL A 391 -4.92 -21.39 -7.16
CA VAL A 391 -5.29 -22.35 -6.10
C VAL A 391 -4.28 -22.23 -4.98
N LEU A 392 -4.76 -21.89 -3.79
CA LEU A 392 -4.00 -21.91 -2.54
C LEU A 392 -4.63 -22.94 -1.60
N SER A 393 -3.98 -23.20 -0.46
CA SER A 393 -4.56 -24.02 0.62
C SER A 393 -5.61 -23.27 1.47
N VAL A 394 -5.95 -22.05 1.08
CA VAL A 394 -7.02 -21.22 1.67
C VAL A 394 -7.75 -20.54 0.51
N PRO A 395 -9.07 -20.27 0.63
CA PRO A 395 -9.81 -19.61 -0.43
C PRO A 395 -9.26 -18.21 -0.69
N LEU A 396 -9.21 -17.79 -1.94
CA LEU A 396 -9.07 -16.38 -2.30
C LEU A 396 -10.45 -15.73 -2.22
N VAL A 397 -10.52 -14.56 -1.58
CA VAL A 397 -11.74 -13.77 -1.46
C VAL A 397 -11.48 -12.42 -2.09
N ALA A 398 -12.38 -11.98 -2.96
CA ALA A 398 -12.37 -10.66 -3.53
C ALA A 398 -13.69 -9.96 -3.23
N GLU A 399 -13.62 -8.66 -2.96
CA GLU A 399 -14.77 -7.79 -2.82
C GLU A 399 -14.85 -6.92 -4.07
N ALA A 400 -16.05 -6.53 -4.46
CA ALA A 400 -16.26 -5.69 -5.63
C ALA A 400 -17.39 -4.70 -5.35
N GLY A 401 -17.07 -3.40 -5.39
CA GLY A 401 -18.03 -2.31 -5.27
C GLY A 401 -18.22 -1.58 -6.59
N VAL A 402 -19.35 -0.89 -6.72
CA VAL A 402 -19.75 -0.15 -7.92
C VAL A 402 -20.13 1.27 -7.51
N GLY A 403 -19.57 2.26 -8.21
CA GLY A 403 -19.78 3.68 -7.90
C GLY A 403 -19.73 4.56 -9.14
N LYS A 404 -20.06 5.84 -8.99
CA LYS A 404 -19.87 6.84 -10.05
C LYS A 404 -18.47 7.43 -10.08
N ASN A 405 -17.76 7.31 -8.95
CA ASN A 405 -16.36 7.61 -8.84
C ASN A 405 -15.63 6.50 -8.06
N TRP A 406 -14.30 6.57 -8.08
CA TRP A 406 -13.46 5.54 -7.49
C TRP A 406 -13.60 5.51 -5.96
N GLY A 407 -13.84 6.67 -5.33
CA GLY A 407 -14.09 6.75 -3.89
C GLY A 407 -15.41 6.10 -3.43
N GLU A 408 -16.41 6.01 -4.30
CA GLU A 408 -17.68 5.31 -4.04
C GLU A 408 -17.63 3.82 -4.37
N ALA A 409 -16.86 3.45 -5.40
CA ALA A 409 -16.71 2.07 -5.82
C ALA A 409 -15.84 1.24 -4.87
N HIS A 410 -14.87 1.89 -4.21
CA HIS A 410 -13.98 1.31 -3.21
C HIS A 410 -14.60 1.39 -1.81
#